data_AF-A0A830DMC1-F1
#
_entry.id   AF-A0A830DMC1-F1
#
_cell.length_a   1.000
_cell.length_b   1.000
_cell.length_c   1.000
_cell.angle_alpha   90.00
_cell.angle_beta   90.00
_cell.angle_gamma   90.00
#
_symmetry.space_group_name_H-M   'P 1'
#
loop_
_entity.id
_entity.type
_entity.pdbx_description
1 polymer ?
#
loop_
_entity_poly.entity_id
_entity_poly.type
_entity_poly.pdbx_seq_one_letter_code
_entity_poly.pdbx_strand_id
1 'polypeptide(L)'
;MGVHQNGNHVTQNRTNVIKSKPKLAPISNHDLPPLVSALKASAERKAVGFHFPGHKRGEAAPSALAELIGTDPFLHDVTELPELDRFFCPKGPLLEAKKLAAELFGAKETWFLVGGTSCGVQAAVMATCSPGDIIILPRNAHVSATTGVIFSGAIPKYIVPKHNTDWDVAAGITPFCKYADLNRTLFLLQSLQTIIFKVLLIIILH
;
A
#
# COMPACT_ATOMS: atom_id res chain seq x y z
N MET A 1 22.29 63.56 32.46
CA MET A 1 21.43 62.67 33.27
C MET A 1 20.36 62.09 32.35
N GLY A 2 20.31 60.75 32.17
CA GLY A 2 19.25 59.95 31.49
C GLY A 2 19.13 60.15 29.97
N VAL A 3 19.48 59.24 29.05
CA VAL A 3 19.02 57.85 28.75
C VAL A 3 17.52 57.74 28.43
N HIS A 4 17.16 57.51 27.14
CA HIS A 4 16.21 56.47 26.65
C HIS A 4 15.96 56.61 25.12
N GLN A 5 16.57 55.74 24.31
CA GLN A 5 15.98 54.68 23.44
C GLN A 5 14.96 55.15 22.38
N ASN A 6 15.31 55.25 21.09
CA ASN A 6 15.43 54.21 20.03
C ASN A 6 14.11 53.47 19.69
N GLY A 7 13.61 53.68 18.46
CA GLY A 7 12.48 52.97 17.87
C GLY A 7 12.54 53.02 16.35
N ASN A 8 13.34 52.13 15.76
CA ASN A 8 13.48 51.93 14.31
C ASN A 8 12.23 51.27 13.71
N HIS A 9 11.59 51.89 12.73
CA HIS A 9 10.69 51.20 11.81
C HIS A 9 11.51 50.67 10.62
N VAL A 10 11.99 49.42 10.72
CA VAL A 10 12.60 48.71 9.59
C VAL A 10 11.49 47.97 8.84
N THR A 11 11.13 48.48 7.67
CA THR A 11 10.37 47.74 6.64
C THR A 11 11.26 46.64 6.07
N GLN A 12 11.07 45.39 6.49
CA GLN A 12 11.75 44.25 5.86
C GLN A 12 10.94 43.71 4.69
N ASN A 13 11.53 43.82 3.50
CA ASN A 13 11.14 43.16 2.26
C ASN A 13 11.04 41.64 2.46
N ARG A 14 9.83 41.07 2.32
CA ARG A 14 9.62 39.63 2.14
C ARG A 14 9.91 39.24 0.69
N THR A 15 11.18 39.20 0.32
CA THR A 15 11.62 38.62 -0.95
C THR A 15 12.00 37.14 -0.77
N ASN A 16 11.26 36.27 -1.45
CA ASN A 16 11.68 34.98 -2.00
C ASN A 16 12.56 34.07 -1.14
N VAL A 17 11.92 33.20 -0.36
CA VAL A 17 12.51 31.92 0.06
C VAL A 17 11.70 30.79 -0.57
N ILE A 18 11.80 30.65 -1.89
CA ILE A 18 11.48 29.38 -2.55
C ILE A 18 12.68 28.48 -2.26
N LYS A 19 12.56 27.64 -1.22
CA LYS A 19 13.54 26.58 -0.97
C LYS A 19 13.59 25.69 -2.20
N SER A 20 14.74 25.64 -2.88
CA SER A 20 15.01 24.70 -3.95
C SER A 20 14.79 23.28 -3.42
N LYS A 21 14.06 22.45 -4.19
CA LYS A 21 13.93 21.02 -3.89
C LYS A 21 15.35 20.44 -3.76
N PRO A 22 15.63 19.61 -2.73
CA PRO A 22 16.93 18.97 -2.62
C PRO A 22 17.17 18.16 -3.89
N LYS A 23 18.31 18.42 -4.55
CA LYS A 23 18.71 17.72 -5.77
C LYS A 23 19.08 16.29 -5.34
N LEU A 24 18.14 15.37 -5.52
CA LEU A 24 18.34 13.95 -5.22
C LEU A 24 19.56 13.48 -6.01
N ALA A 25 20.50 12.79 -5.35
CA ALA A 25 21.69 12.27 -6.00
C ALA A 25 21.28 11.37 -7.18
N PRO A 26 22.04 11.37 -8.30
CA PRO A 26 21.72 10.52 -9.44
C PRO A 26 21.79 9.05 -9.02
N ILE A 27 20.62 8.43 -8.92
CA ILE A 27 20.47 7.01 -8.61
C ILE A 27 21.01 6.24 -9.82
N SER A 28 22.02 5.39 -9.62
CA SER A 28 22.50 4.54 -10.70
C SER A 28 21.39 3.54 -11.08
N ASN A 29 21.31 3.11 -12.34
CA ASN A 29 20.27 2.13 -12.74
C ASN A 29 20.39 0.79 -11.97
N HIS A 30 21.52 0.53 -11.29
CA HIS A 30 21.73 -0.64 -10.45
C HIS A 30 21.13 -0.51 -9.03
N ASP A 31 20.75 0.69 -8.59
CA ASP A 31 20.20 0.93 -7.25
C ASP A 31 18.65 1.02 -7.24
N LEU A 32 18.02 1.04 -8.42
CA LEU A 32 16.57 1.20 -8.53
C LEU A 32 15.85 -0.16 -8.33
N PRO A 33 14.71 -0.19 -7.63
CA PRO A 33 13.88 -1.40 -7.51
C PRO A 33 13.50 -1.95 -8.89
N PRO A 34 13.41 -3.29 -9.07
CA PRO A 34 13.26 -3.91 -10.39
C PRO A 34 12.10 -3.34 -11.23
N LEU A 35 10.93 -3.13 -10.62
CA LEU A 35 9.76 -2.59 -11.31
C LEU A 35 9.95 -1.13 -11.74
N VAL A 36 10.63 -0.32 -10.92
CA VAL A 36 10.92 1.10 -11.23
C VAL A 36 11.93 1.18 -12.37
N SER A 37 12.97 0.36 -12.32
CA SER A 37 13.96 0.23 -13.41
C SER A 37 13.30 -0.15 -14.73
N ALA A 38 12.38 -1.12 -14.70
CA ALA A 38 11.66 -1.57 -15.88
C ALA A 38 10.72 -0.49 -16.45
N LEU A 39 10.00 0.25 -15.60
CA LEU A 39 9.15 1.38 -16.01
C LEU A 39 9.97 2.50 -16.67
N LYS A 40 11.13 2.83 -16.11
CA LYS A 40 12.04 3.81 -16.68
C LYS A 40 12.56 3.36 -18.05
N ALA A 41 13.05 2.13 -18.15
CA ALA A 41 13.53 1.57 -19.42
C ALA A 41 12.43 1.44 -20.49
N SER A 42 11.18 1.18 -20.09
CA SER A 42 10.02 1.19 -21.01
C SER A 42 9.73 2.58 -21.55
N ALA A 43 9.79 3.60 -20.70
CA ALA A 43 9.62 5.00 -21.10
C ALA A 43 10.70 5.47 -22.09
N GLU A 44 11.96 5.08 -21.86
CA GLU A 44 13.10 5.46 -22.72
C GLU A 44 13.03 4.86 -24.12
N ARG A 45 12.34 3.72 -24.30
CA ARG A 45 12.21 3.06 -25.61
C ARG A 45 11.39 3.82 -26.64
N LYS A 46 10.57 4.80 -26.22
CA LYS A 46 9.72 5.64 -27.10
C LYS A 46 8.95 4.84 -28.15
N ALA A 47 8.50 3.64 -27.79
CA ALA A 47 7.74 2.78 -28.69
C ALA A 47 6.35 3.37 -28.97
N VAL A 48 5.94 3.36 -30.23
CA VAL A 48 4.58 3.78 -30.62
C VAL A 48 3.59 2.76 -30.10
N GLY A 49 2.72 3.18 -29.18
CA GLY A 49 1.77 2.31 -28.51
C GLY A 49 0.44 2.19 -29.27
N PHE A 50 0.21 1.07 -29.95
CA PHE A 50 -1.13 0.72 -30.47
C PHE A 50 -2.01 -0.01 -29.43
N HIS A 51 -1.66 0.10 -28.15
CA HIS A 51 -2.35 -0.50 -27.02
C HIS A 51 -3.00 0.58 -26.12
N PHE A 52 -3.72 0.13 -25.08
CA PHE A 52 -4.20 0.98 -23.99
C PHE A 52 -3.06 1.41 -23.05
N PRO A 53 -3.17 2.55 -22.35
CA PRO A 53 -4.30 3.49 -22.33
C PRO A 53 -4.40 4.43 -23.56
N GLY A 54 -5.58 5.03 -23.75
CA GLY A 54 -5.91 5.86 -24.91
C GLY A 54 -5.17 7.20 -24.99
N HIS A 55 -4.60 7.69 -23.89
CA HIS A 55 -3.83 8.94 -23.86
C HIS A 55 -2.43 8.80 -24.50
N LYS A 56 -2.04 7.60 -24.95
CA LYS A 56 -0.79 7.34 -25.71
C LYS A 56 0.45 7.96 -25.09
N ARG A 57 0.74 7.59 -23.84
CA ARG A 57 1.89 8.12 -23.08
C ARG A 57 1.92 9.66 -22.92
N GLY A 58 0.78 10.32 -23.09
CA GLY A 58 0.63 11.76 -22.91
C GLY A 58 0.24 12.51 -24.18
N GLU A 59 0.43 11.92 -25.37
CA GLU A 59 0.12 12.58 -26.65
C GLU A 59 -1.36 12.94 -26.82
N ALA A 60 -2.24 12.11 -26.27
CA ALA A 60 -3.69 12.31 -26.27
C ALA A 60 -4.23 12.53 -24.85
N ALA A 61 -3.37 12.97 -23.91
CA ALA A 61 -3.83 13.35 -22.57
C ALA A 61 -4.65 14.65 -22.63
N PRO A 62 -5.75 14.77 -21.87
CA PRO A 62 -6.50 16.01 -21.77
C PRO A 62 -5.60 17.16 -21.31
N SER A 63 -5.57 18.28 -22.04
CA SER A 63 -4.66 19.41 -21.77
C SER A 63 -4.80 19.93 -20.34
N ALA A 64 -6.04 20.11 -19.85
CA ALA A 64 -6.30 20.56 -18.49
C ALA A 64 -5.70 19.63 -17.41
N LEU A 65 -5.63 18.32 -17.68
CA LEU A 65 -5.02 17.37 -16.74
C LEU A 65 -3.49 17.39 -16.86
N ALA A 66 -2.95 17.43 -18.07
CA ALA A 66 -1.51 17.55 -18.30
C ALA A 66 -0.92 18.84 -17.71
N GLU A 67 -1.66 19.95 -17.77
CA GLU A 67 -1.29 21.22 -17.11
C GLU A 67 -1.27 21.10 -15.58
N LEU A 68 -2.16 20.29 -15.00
CA LEU A 68 -2.28 20.13 -13.55
C LEU A 68 -1.19 19.23 -12.95
N ILE A 69 -0.96 18.04 -13.54
CA ILE A 69 -0.08 17.01 -12.97
C ILE A 69 1.23 16.79 -13.77
N GLY A 70 1.39 17.48 -14.90
CA GLY A 70 2.48 17.27 -15.84
C GLY A 70 2.22 16.10 -16.80
N THR A 71 3.11 15.95 -17.78
CA THR A 71 3.05 14.86 -18.78
C THR A 71 3.74 13.58 -18.32
N ASP A 72 4.69 13.68 -17.40
CA ASP A 72 5.53 12.56 -16.94
C ASP A 72 4.72 11.39 -16.33
N PRO A 73 3.63 11.61 -15.55
CA PRO A 73 2.82 10.50 -15.06
C PRO A 73 2.24 9.64 -16.19
N PHE A 74 1.79 10.26 -17.29
CA PHE A 74 1.23 9.55 -18.43
C PHE A 74 2.26 8.71 -19.17
N LEU A 75 3.55 9.08 -19.10
CA LEU A 75 4.62 8.32 -19.73
C LEU A 75 4.79 6.92 -19.09
N HIS A 76 4.47 6.83 -17.80
CA HIS A 76 4.55 5.61 -17.00
C HIS A 76 3.19 4.92 -16.78
N ASP A 77 2.08 5.56 -17.18
CA ASP A 77 0.76 4.92 -17.21
C ASP A 77 0.65 4.02 -18.45
N VAL A 78 1.00 2.76 -18.23
CA VAL A 78 1.06 1.72 -19.26
C VAL A 78 0.40 0.45 -18.76
N THR A 79 -0.14 -0.32 -19.70
CA THR A 79 -0.73 -1.62 -19.40
C THR A 79 0.32 -2.72 -19.25
N GLU A 80 -0.12 -3.97 -19.16
CA GLU A 80 0.75 -5.15 -19.18
C GLU A 80 1.49 -5.24 -20.52
N LEU A 81 2.73 -4.75 -20.55
CA LEU A 81 3.63 -4.87 -21.68
C LEU A 81 4.60 -6.05 -21.47
N PRO A 82 5.05 -6.73 -22.54
CA PRO A 82 5.97 -7.87 -22.42
C PRO A 82 7.21 -7.58 -21.55
N GLU A 83 7.71 -6.36 -21.60
CA GLU A 83 8.84 -5.88 -20.79
C GLU A 83 8.56 -5.58 -19.31
N LEU A 84 7.30 -5.34 -18.93
CA LEU A 84 6.90 -4.85 -17.60
C LEU A 84 6.24 -5.93 -16.75
N ASP A 85 5.91 -7.06 -17.37
CA ASP A 85 5.26 -8.22 -16.78
C ASP A 85 3.73 -8.13 -16.72
N ARG A 86 3.09 -9.24 -16.35
CA ARG A 86 1.65 -9.35 -16.15
C ARG A 86 1.32 -9.43 -14.67
N PHE A 87 0.34 -8.68 -14.22
CA PHE A 87 0.05 -8.51 -12.80
C PHE A 87 -0.37 -9.83 -12.13
N PHE A 88 -1.22 -10.62 -12.81
CA PHE A 88 -1.76 -11.87 -12.29
C PHE A 88 -0.85 -13.10 -12.45
N CYS A 89 0.14 -13.03 -13.33
CA CYS A 89 1.07 -14.14 -13.58
C CYS A 89 2.49 -13.59 -13.83
N PRO A 90 3.12 -13.06 -12.77
CA PRO A 90 4.38 -12.36 -12.89
C PRO A 90 5.52 -13.35 -13.17
N LYS A 91 6.37 -13.02 -14.13
CA LYS A 91 7.55 -13.79 -14.56
C LYS A 91 8.83 -12.96 -14.67
N GLY A 92 8.75 -11.63 -14.59
CA GLY A 92 9.82 -10.69 -14.84
C GLY A 92 9.99 -9.67 -13.69
N PRO A 93 10.13 -8.36 -13.97
CA PRO A 93 10.45 -7.36 -12.96
C PRO A 93 9.49 -7.31 -11.77
N LEU A 94 8.20 -7.62 -12.00
CA LEU A 94 7.21 -7.68 -10.93
C LEU A 94 7.45 -8.88 -9.99
N LEU A 95 7.84 -10.04 -10.52
CA LEU A 95 8.20 -11.21 -9.71
C LEU A 95 9.45 -10.93 -8.87
N GLU A 96 10.46 -10.31 -9.45
CA GLU A 96 11.68 -9.92 -8.74
C GLU A 96 11.39 -8.93 -7.62
N ALA A 97 10.58 -7.90 -7.89
CA ALA A 97 10.15 -6.94 -6.89
C ALA A 97 9.38 -7.61 -5.73
N LYS A 98 8.51 -8.58 -6.03
CA LYS A 98 7.78 -9.35 -5.00
C LYS A 98 8.74 -10.20 -4.15
N LYS A 99 9.76 -10.81 -4.74
CA LYS A 99 10.77 -11.61 -4.00
C LYS A 99 11.61 -10.73 -3.08
N LEU A 100 12.09 -9.59 -3.56
CA LEU A 100 12.82 -8.63 -2.73
C LEU A 100 11.96 -8.09 -1.59
N ALA A 101 10.69 -7.80 -1.85
CA ALA A 101 9.76 -7.39 -0.80
C ALA A 101 9.52 -8.52 0.22
N ALA A 102 9.42 -9.78 -0.23
CA ALA A 102 9.29 -10.93 0.66
C ALA A 102 10.53 -11.07 1.56
N GLU A 103 11.73 -10.94 1.02
CA GLU A 103 12.97 -10.96 1.80
C GLU A 103 13.00 -9.82 2.84
N LEU A 104 12.71 -8.59 2.41
CA LEU A 104 12.70 -7.40 3.27
C LEU A 104 11.75 -7.54 4.47
N PHE A 105 10.54 -8.08 4.24
CA PHE A 105 9.53 -8.26 5.28
C PHE A 105 9.62 -9.63 5.99
N GLY A 106 10.65 -10.42 5.68
CA GLY A 106 10.82 -11.77 6.23
C GLY A 106 9.67 -12.72 5.88
N ALA A 107 8.97 -12.48 4.78
CA ALA A 107 7.83 -13.25 4.31
C ALA A 107 8.22 -14.45 3.46
N LYS A 108 7.34 -15.45 3.40
CA LYS A 108 7.49 -16.55 2.45
C LYS A 108 7.21 -16.06 1.02
N GLU A 109 6.15 -15.27 0.88
CA GLU A 109 5.69 -14.69 -0.37
C GLU A 109 5.05 -13.34 -0.07
N THR A 110 5.14 -12.40 -1.02
CA THR A 110 4.53 -11.07 -0.96
C THR A 110 3.72 -10.83 -2.21
N TRP A 111 2.52 -10.24 -2.06
CA TRP A 111 1.67 -9.83 -3.17
C TRP A 111 1.44 -8.33 -3.12
N PHE A 112 1.53 -7.67 -4.28
CA PHE A 112 1.23 -6.25 -4.39
C PHE A 112 -0.27 -6.08 -4.59
N LEU A 113 -0.86 -5.11 -3.90
CA LEU A 113 -2.30 -4.85 -3.91
C LEU A 113 -2.54 -3.43 -4.40
N VAL A 114 -3.42 -3.27 -5.39
CA VAL A 114 -3.83 -1.95 -5.91
C VAL A 114 -5.17 -1.47 -5.32
N GLY A 115 -5.92 -2.37 -4.66
CA GLY A 115 -7.24 -2.11 -4.07
C GLY A 115 -7.22 -1.79 -2.57
N GLY A 116 -6.05 -1.38 -2.04
CA GLY A 116 -5.91 -1.10 -0.60
C GLY A 116 -5.90 -2.36 0.28
N THR A 117 -5.73 -2.12 1.58
CA THR A 117 -5.79 -3.15 2.63
C THR A 117 -7.07 -3.96 2.61
N SER A 118 -8.22 -3.33 2.33
CA SER A 118 -9.51 -3.99 2.33
C SER A 118 -9.56 -5.16 1.35
N CYS A 119 -9.07 -4.97 0.11
CA CYS A 119 -8.97 -6.02 -0.89
C CYS A 119 -8.05 -7.16 -0.42
N GLY A 120 -6.92 -6.83 0.21
CA GLY A 120 -6.00 -7.82 0.78
C GLY A 120 -6.63 -8.69 1.86
N VAL A 121 -7.38 -8.09 2.79
CA VAL A 121 -8.08 -8.83 3.86
C VAL A 121 -9.15 -9.74 3.27
N GLN A 122 -9.95 -9.23 2.33
CA GLN A 122 -11.00 -10.03 1.66
C GLN A 122 -10.39 -11.20 0.89
N ALA A 123 -9.33 -10.95 0.11
CA ALA A 123 -8.62 -11.99 -0.62
C ALA A 123 -8.04 -13.05 0.33
N ALA A 124 -7.45 -12.65 1.46
CA ALA A 124 -6.94 -13.58 2.45
C ALA A 124 -8.03 -14.47 3.04
N VAL A 125 -9.20 -13.90 3.40
CA VAL A 125 -10.32 -14.68 3.93
C VAL A 125 -10.90 -15.62 2.88
N MET A 126 -11.14 -15.14 1.66
CA MET A 126 -11.70 -15.98 0.58
C MET A 126 -10.74 -17.08 0.11
N ALA A 127 -9.42 -16.85 0.18
CA ALA A 127 -8.43 -17.86 -0.18
C ALA A 127 -8.24 -18.93 0.91
N THR A 128 -8.63 -18.65 2.15
CA THR A 128 -8.41 -19.54 3.30
C THR A 128 -9.67 -20.22 3.82
N CYS A 129 -10.85 -19.64 3.61
CA CYS A 129 -12.12 -20.16 4.10
C CYS A 129 -13.05 -20.54 2.96
N SER A 130 -13.67 -21.71 3.07
CA SER A 130 -14.80 -22.15 2.26
C SER A 130 -16.14 -21.83 2.95
N PRO A 131 -17.27 -21.86 2.23
CA PRO A 131 -18.58 -21.70 2.85
C PRO A 131 -18.82 -22.70 3.98
N GLY A 132 -19.25 -22.21 5.15
CA GLY A 132 -19.46 -23.01 6.35
C GLY A 132 -18.23 -23.22 7.24
N ASP A 133 -17.03 -22.84 6.79
CA ASP A 133 -15.83 -22.89 7.64
C ASP A 133 -15.94 -21.90 8.79
N ILE A 134 -15.33 -22.24 9.92
CA ILE A 134 -15.33 -21.39 11.12
C ILE A 134 -14.10 -20.48 11.09
N ILE A 135 -14.34 -19.18 11.26
CA ILE A 135 -13.31 -18.14 11.28
C ILE A 135 -13.37 -17.36 12.61
N ILE A 136 -12.26 -17.31 13.34
CA ILE A 136 -12.16 -16.51 14.57
C ILE A 136 -11.78 -15.07 14.21
N LEU A 137 -12.57 -14.11 14.69
CA LEU A 137 -12.30 -12.68 14.54
C LEU A 137 -12.47 -11.93 15.86
N PRO A 138 -11.69 -10.88 16.14
CA PRO A 138 -12.02 -9.98 17.23
C PRO A 138 -13.30 -9.20 16.92
N ARG A 139 -14.05 -8.81 17.96
CA ARG A 139 -15.32 -8.09 17.80
C ARG A 139 -15.13 -6.67 17.26
N ASN A 140 -13.94 -6.09 17.46
CA ASN A 140 -13.53 -4.82 16.88
C ASN A 140 -12.77 -4.98 15.54
N ALA A 141 -12.94 -6.11 14.84
CA ALA A 141 -12.35 -6.30 13.52
C ALA A 141 -12.81 -5.20 12.54
N HIS A 142 -11.91 -4.78 11.65
CA HIS A 142 -12.22 -3.82 10.61
C HIS A 142 -13.31 -4.35 9.66
N VAL A 143 -14.13 -3.45 9.11
CA VAL A 143 -15.28 -3.80 8.26
C VAL A 143 -14.89 -4.71 7.09
N SER A 144 -13.68 -4.57 6.54
CA SER A 144 -13.17 -5.42 5.46
C SER A 144 -13.08 -6.90 5.82
N ALA A 145 -12.77 -7.24 7.09
CA ALA A 145 -12.77 -8.63 7.55
C ALA A 145 -14.20 -9.19 7.58
N THR A 146 -15.16 -8.40 8.08
CA THR A 146 -16.58 -8.77 8.05
C THR A 146 -17.07 -8.96 6.62
N THR A 147 -16.71 -8.07 5.70
CA THR A 147 -17.03 -8.24 4.27
C THR A 147 -16.40 -9.51 3.69
N GLY A 148 -15.15 -9.81 4.05
CA GLY A 148 -14.49 -11.06 3.64
C GLY A 148 -15.25 -12.31 4.10
N VAL A 149 -15.75 -12.32 5.34
CA VAL A 149 -16.59 -13.40 5.89
C VAL A 149 -17.89 -13.54 5.12
N ILE A 150 -18.54 -12.42 4.80
CA ILE A 150 -19.78 -12.42 4.01
C ILE A 150 -19.52 -13.03 2.63
N PHE A 151 -18.44 -12.64 1.96
CA PHE A 151 -18.11 -13.15 0.62
C PHE A 151 -17.67 -14.61 0.61
N SER A 152 -16.96 -15.08 1.64
CA SER A 152 -16.54 -16.48 1.73
C SER A 152 -17.65 -17.42 2.19
N GLY A 153 -18.73 -16.90 2.78
CA GLY A 153 -19.76 -17.72 3.44
C GLY A 153 -19.25 -18.40 4.72
N ALA A 154 -18.14 -17.93 5.28
CA ALA A 154 -17.61 -18.45 6.54
C ALA A 154 -18.50 -18.04 7.73
N ILE A 155 -18.42 -18.82 8.81
CA ILE A 155 -19.18 -18.59 10.05
C ILE A 155 -18.26 -17.93 11.08
N PRO A 156 -18.48 -16.65 11.44
CA PRO A 156 -17.61 -15.95 12.38
C PRO A 156 -17.85 -16.41 13.82
N LYS A 157 -16.76 -16.64 14.55
CA LYS A 157 -16.75 -16.76 16.01
C LYS A 157 -15.99 -15.57 16.59
N TYR A 158 -16.71 -14.72 17.31
CA TYR A 158 -16.15 -13.45 17.79
C TYR A 158 -15.48 -13.56 19.15
N ILE A 159 -14.28 -12.99 19.25
CA ILE A 159 -13.58 -12.71 20.51
C ILE A 159 -13.85 -11.29 20.91
N VAL A 160 -14.35 -11.07 22.13
CA VAL A 160 -14.51 -9.73 22.68
C VAL A 160 -13.17 -9.28 23.26
N PRO A 161 -12.53 -8.22 22.72
CA PRO A 161 -11.31 -7.67 23.32
C PRO A 161 -11.61 -7.07 24.70
N LYS A 162 -10.59 -6.97 25.56
CA LYS A 162 -10.74 -6.25 26.82
C LYS A 162 -11.07 -4.78 26.53
N HIS A 163 -11.90 -4.16 27.35
CA HIS A 163 -12.22 -2.75 27.23
C HIS A 163 -11.47 -1.96 28.29
N ASN A 164 -10.76 -0.91 27.89
CA ASN A 164 -10.17 0.05 28.82
C ASN A 164 -11.19 1.17 29.04
N THR A 165 -11.80 1.19 30.22
CA THR A 165 -12.84 2.16 30.58
C THR A 165 -12.31 3.57 30.81
N ASP A 166 -11.04 3.72 31.17
CA ASP A 166 -10.46 5.04 31.47
C ASP A 166 -10.27 5.86 30.20
N TRP A 167 -10.04 5.18 29.08
CA TRP A 167 -9.77 5.79 27.77
C TRP A 167 -10.87 5.50 26.73
N ASP A 168 -11.87 4.71 27.09
CA ASP A 168 -12.94 4.23 26.19
C ASP A 168 -12.39 3.58 24.90
N VAL A 169 -11.35 2.75 25.06
CA VAL A 169 -10.70 2.07 23.93
C VAL A 169 -10.68 0.56 24.11
N ALA A 170 -10.81 -0.15 23.00
CA ALA A 170 -10.56 -1.59 22.96
C ALA A 170 -9.06 -1.87 23.17
N ALA A 171 -8.75 -2.69 24.18
CA ALA A 171 -7.43 -3.22 24.44
C ALA A 171 -7.19 -4.54 23.68
N GLY A 172 -6.00 -5.12 23.84
CA GLY A 172 -5.62 -6.36 23.18
C GLY A 172 -6.42 -7.60 23.61
N ILE A 173 -6.35 -8.64 22.79
CA ILE A 173 -6.90 -9.96 23.11
C ILE A 173 -5.89 -10.69 24.01
N THR A 174 -6.33 -11.19 25.16
CA THR A 174 -5.49 -12.00 26.04
C THR A 174 -5.57 -13.48 25.68
N PRO A 175 -4.46 -14.26 25.74
CA PRO A 175 -4.40 -15.68 25.36
C PRO A 175 -5.40 -16.61 26.08
N PHE A 176 -5.97 -16.16 27.21
CA PHE A 176 -6.89 -16.92 28.04
C PHE A 176 -8.36 -16.93 27.54
N CYS A 177 -8.69 -16.27 26.44
CA CYS A 177 -10.00 -16.44 25.81
C CYS A 177 -10.10 -17.84 25.18
N LYS A 178 -10.48 -18.82 26.01
CA LYS A 178 -10.62 -20.24 25.66
C LYS A 178 -11.72 -20.43 24.62
N TYR A 179 -11.37 -20.88 23.41
CA TYR A 179 -12.30 -21.66 22.60
C TYR A 179 -11.98 -23.13 22.85
N ALA A 180 -12.96 -23.87 23.38
CA ALA A 180 -12.83 -25.28 23.69
C ALA A 180 -12.98 -26.21 22.46
N ASP A 181 -13.09 -25.65 21.25
CA ASP A 181 -13.47 -26.40 20.05
C ASP A 181 -12.50 -26.09 18.89
N LEU A 182 -11.25 -26.54 19.03
CA LEU A 182 -10.12 -26.15 18.19
C LEU A 182 -9.79 -27.16 17.07
N ASN A 183 -10.51 -28.28 16.97
CA ASN A 183 -10.13 -29.35 16.04
C ASN A 183 -10.40 -29.01 14.55
N ARG A 184 -11.14 -27.93 14.27
CA ARG A 184 -11.41 -27.44 12.90
C ARG A 184 -11.25 -25.93 12.73
N THR A 185 -10.71 -25.25 13.74
CA THR A 185 -10.76 -23.79 13.83
C THR A 185 -9.47 -23.19 13.28
N LEU A 186 -9.56 -22.55 12.11
CA LEU A 186 -8.43 -21.83 11.53
C LEU A 186 -8.19 -20.57 12.38
N PHE A 187 -7.13 -20.59 13.18
CA PHE A 187 -6.76 -19.50 14.09
C PHE A 187 -6.23 -18.30 13.30
N LEU A 188 -7.14 -17.52 12.73
CA LEU A 188 -6.77 -16.34 11.97
C LEU A 188 -6.09 -15.25 12.80
N LEU A 189 -6.09 -15.30 14.14
CA LEU A 189 -5.35 -14.29 14.92
C LEU A 189 -3.81 -14.42 14.78
N GLN A 190 -3.26 -15.62 14.63
CA GLN A 190 -1.83 -15.80 14.34
C GLN A 190 -1.56 -15.93 12.83
N SER A 191 -2.48 -16.53 12.08
CA SER A 191 -2.34 -16.68 10.63
C SER A 191 -2.58 -15.37 9.88
N LEU A 192 -3.50 -14.49 10.32
CA LEU A 192 -3.62 -13.15 9.76
C LEU A 192 -2.53 -12.21 10.30
N GLN A 193 -2.05 -12.32 11.54
CA GLN A 193 -0.86 -11.53 11.89
C GLN A 193 0.33 -11.94 11.00
N THR A 194 0.48 -13.20 10.61
CA THR A 194 1.58 -13.62 9.74
C THR A 194 1.31 -13.36 8.25
N ILE A 195 0.09 -13.57 7.75
CA ILE A 195 -0.28 -13.38 6.33
C ILE A 195 -0.65 -11.92 6.07
N ILE A 196 -1.46 -11.28 6.92
CA ILE A 196 -1.74 -9.84 6.81
C ILE A 196 -0.47 -9.03 7.11
N PHE A 197 0.34 -9.21 8.16
CA PHE A 197 1.55 -8.33 8.25
C PHE A 197 2.54 -8.51 7.10
N LYS A 198 2.57 -9.67 6.44
CA LYS A 198 3.48 -9.92 5.31
C LYS A 198 2.89 -9.51 3.96
N VAL A 199 1.57 -9.46 3.82
CA VAL A 199 0.87 -8.97 2.61
C VAL A 199 0.50 -7.49 2.69
N LEU A 200 0.46 -6.90 3.89
CA LEU A 200 -0.12 -5.57 4.13
C LEU A 200 0.89 -4.40 4.15
N LEU A 201 2.19 -4.66 4.27
CA LEU A 201 3.16 -3.58 4.51
C LEU A 201 3.64 -2.81 3.27
N ILE A 202 2.88 -2.82 2.17
CA ILE A 202 3.20 -2.03 0.96
C ILE A 202 2.28 -0.81 0.78
N ILE A 203 1.24 -0.65 1.61
CA ILE A 203 0.26 0.46 1.43
C ILE A 203 0.42 1.58 2.46
N ILE A 204 1.25 1.45 3.50
CA ILE A 204 1.37 2.49 4.54
C ILE A 204 2.83 2.80 4.84
N LEU A 205 3.46 3.62 3.99
CA LEU A 205 4.53 4.54 4.37
C LEU A 205 4.42 5.80 3.50
N HIS A 206 3.54 6.71 3.91
CA HIS A 206 3.75 8.17 3.96
C HIS A 206 3.15 8.64 5.29
#